data_AF-A0A1G2MH96-F1
#
_entry.id   AF-A0A1G2MH96-F1
#
_cell.length_a   1.000
_cell.length_b   1.000
_cell.length_c   1.000
_cell.angle_alpha   90.00
_cell.angle_beta   90.00
_cell.angle_gamma   90.00
#
_symmetry.space_group_name_H-M   'P 1'
#
loop_
_entity.id
_entity.type
_entity.pdbx_description
1 polymer ?
#
loop_
_entity_poly.entity_id
_entity_poly.type
_entity_poly.pdbx_seq_one_letter_code
_entity_poly.pdbx_strand_id
1 'polypeptide(L)'
;MFSQIIVQTRTKTIRFKTEIHKNLSPAAFNLHPDDFYLHLGKAIPECPHFEIEILAPPAKTLAPWGRKHLHVSCENRPFICWPHRIPDEETAVVLTKVWCIGVAFTIETGTDFNQIFEEAEKDSEKFVRIMKEKHGIEIFAETQTEHC
;
A
#
# COMPACT_ATOMS: atom_id res chain seq x y z
N MET A 1 4.09 3.41 13.02
CA MET A 1 3.70 2.03 13.39
C MET A 1 4.31 1.09 12.39
N PHE A 2 5.03 0.06 12.84
CA PHE A 2 5.51 -1.00 11.95
C PHE A 2 4.57 -2.19 11.99
N SER A 3 4.34 -2.80 10.84
CA SER A 3 3.58 -4.03 10.76
C SER A 3 4.24 -5.04 9.83
N GLN A 4 4.05 -6.31 10.17
CA GLN A 4 4.32 -7.42 9.27
C GLN A 4 2.99 -8.07 8.89
N ILE A 5 2.65 -8.05 7.62
CA ILE A 5 1.41 -8.64 7.09
C ILE A 5 1.77 -9.83 6.22
N ILE A 6 1.19 -10.98 6.51
CA ILE A 6 1.37 -12.21 5.74
C ILE A 6 0.09 -12.44 4.95
N VAL A 7 0.20 -12.38 3.62
CA VAL A 7 -0.90 -12.63 2.69
C VAL A 7 -0.73 -14.01 2.07
N GLN A 8 -1.77 -14.82 2.15
CA GLN A 8 -1.86 -16.09 1.45
C GLN A 8 -2.54 -15.86 0.09
N THR A 9 -1.96 -16.41 -0.97
CA THR A 9 -2.56 -16.52 -2.30
C THR A 9 -2.80 -17.99 -2.62
N ARG A 10 -3.35 -18.29 -3.81
CA ARG A 10 -3.54 -19.67 -4.27
C ARG A 10 -2.24 -20.44 -4.43
N THR A 11 -1.15 -19.80 -4.84
CA THR A 11 0.11 -20.49 -5.14
C THR A 11 1.24 -20.19 -4.16
N LYS A 12 1.16 -19.11 -3.39
CA LYS A 12 2.25 -18.65 -2.53
C LYS A 12 1.79 -17.88 -1.30
N THR A 13 2.66 -17.86 -0.29
CA THR A 13 2.55 -17.00 0.88
C THR A 13 3.54 -15.84 0.72
N ILE A 14 3.06 -14.60 0.87
CA ILE A 14 3.86 -13.38 0.70
C ILE A 14 3.90 -12.63 2.01
N ARG A 15 5.10 -12.21 2.41
CA ARG A 15 5.33 -11.42 3.62
C ARG A 15 5.64 -9.98 3.24
N PHE A 16 4.81 -9.07 3.75
CA PHE A 16 5.00 -7.63 3.63
C PHE A 16 5.52 -7.06 4.94
N LYS A 17 6.51 -6.18 4.82
CA LYS A 17 6.89 -5.25 5.89
C LYS A 17 6.29 -3.90 5.54
N THR A 18 5.53 -3.33 6.45
CA THR A 18 4.85 -2.06 6.21
C THR A 18 5.12 -1.07 7.33
N GLU A 19 5.04 0.20 6.97
CA GLU A 19 5.21 1.33 7.87
C GLU A 19 4.02 2.28 7.68
N ILE A 20 3.46 2.75 8.79
CA ILE A 20 2.46 3.81 8.82
C ILE A 20 3.08 4.97 9.60
N HIS A 21 3.17 6.14 8.99
CA HIS A 21 3.71 7.33 9.63
C HIS A 21 2.73 8.50 9.53
N LYS A 22 2.70 9.30 10.60
CA LYS A 22 1.87 10.50 10.69
C LYS A 22 2.70 11.71 10.29
N ASN A 23 2.29 12.37 9.21
CA ASN A 23 2.91 13.60 8.75
C ASN A 23 2.17 14.81 9.30
N LEU A 24 2.91 15.64 10.03
CA LEU A 24 2.40 16.86 10.67
C LEU A 24 2.63 18.11 9.83
N SER A 25 3.49 18.04 8.80
CA SER A 25 3.77 19.12 7.87
C SER A 25 4.26 18.57 6.53
N PRO A 26 4.15 19.33 5.42
CA PRO A 26 4.69 18.93 4.12
C PRO A 26 6.19 18.62 4.11
N ALA A 27 6.96 19.23 5.02
CA ALA A 27 8.39 18.99 5.16
C ALA A 27 8.73 17.57 5.68
N ALA A 28 7.73 16.84 6.21
CA ALA A 28 7.88 15.48 6.71
C ALA A 28 7.55 14.40 5.66
N PHE A 29 7.22 14.78 4.42
CA PHE A 29 6.84 13.82 3.39
C PHE A 29 8.06 13.01 2.92
N ASN A 30 7.86 11.70 2.72
CA ASN A 30 8.94 10.79 2.27
C ASN A 30 9.24 10.91 0.78
N LEU A 31 8.37 11.59 0.03
CA LEU A 31 8.50 11.88 -1.41
C LEU A 31 8.33 13.37 -1.66
N HIS A 32 8.97 13.87 -2.72
CA HIS A 32 8.81 15.26 -3.13
C HIS A 32 7.33 15.55 -3.48
N PRO A 33 6.69 16.55 -2.84
CA PRO A 33 5.26 16.81 -2.96
C PRO A 33 4.75 16.93 -4.41
N ASP A 34 5.48 17.70 -5.22
CA ASP A 34 5.09 18.00 -6.61
C ASP A 34 5.28 16.81 -7.55
N ASP A 35 6.29 15.98 -7.30
CA ASP A 35 6.65 14.88 -8.21
C ASP A 35 5.76 13.66 -8.00
N PHE A 36 5.28 13.47 -6.77
CA PHE A 36 4.51 12.29 -6.40
C PHE A 36 3.02 12.60 -6.22
N TYR A 37 2.68 13.48 -5.27
CA TYR A 37 1.29 13.66 -4.85
C TYR A 37 0.50 14.48 -5.86
N LEU A 38 1.10 15.53 -6.43
CA LEU A 38 0.42 16.30 -7.48
C LEU A 38 0.24 15.46 -8.76
N HIS A 39 1.25 14.65 -9.12
CA HIS A 39 1.21 13.85 -10.35
C HIS A 39 0.28 12.62 -10.26
N LEU A 40 0.34 11.88 -9.15
CA LEU A 40 -0.40 10.62 -8.96
C LEU A 40 -1.66 10.81 -8.10
N GLY A 41 -1.55 11.59 -7.03
CA GLY A 41 -2.65 11.88 -6.10
C GLY A 41 -3.58 13.02 -6.55
N LYS A 42 -3.18 13.80 -7.57
CA LYS A 42 -3.83 15.02 -8.10
C LYS A 42 -3.90 16.21 -7.13
N ALA A 43 -3.45 16.03 -5.89
CA ALA A 43 -3.40 17.06 -4.87
C ALA A 43 -2.36 16.69 -3.82
N ILE A 44 -1.72 17.69 -3.24
CA ILE A 44 -0.84 17.52 -2.08
C ILE A 44 -1.73 17.32 -0.85
N PRO A 45 -1.56 16.24 -0.06
CA PRO A 45 -2.38 16.00 1.12
C PRO A 45 -2.27 17.10 2.18
N GLU A 46 -3.42 17.55 2.69
CA GLU A 46 -3.47 18.47 3.83
C GLU A 46 -3.03 17.77 5.12
N CYS A 47 -2.10 18.40 5.84
CA CYS A 47 -1.62 17.92 7.13
C CYS A 47 -2.57 18.33 8.29
N PRO A 48 -2.73 17.52 9.35
CA PRO A 48 -2.09 16.22 9.52
C PRO A 48 -2.75 15.14 8.65
N HIS A 49 -1.93 14.19 8.20
CA HIS A 49 -2.39 12.99 7.51
C HIS A 49 -1.44 11.81 7.78
N PHE A 50 -1.88 10.62 7.45
CA PHE A 50 -1.10 9.41 7.51
C PHE A 50 -0.63 9.01 6.12
N GLU A 51 0.55 8.42 6.08
CA GLU A 51 1.10 7.76 4.92
C GLU A 51 1.34 6.29 5.25
N ILE A 52 1.18 5.45 4.24
CA ILE A 52 1.40 4.01 4.35
C ILE A 52 2.45 3.60 3.33
N GLU A 53 3.35 2.73 3.76
CA GLU A 53 4.46 2.24 2.96
C GLU A 53 4.53 0.73 3.02
N ILE A 54 4.72 0.09 1.85
CA ILE A 54 5.21 -1.29 1.77
C ILE A 54 6.70 -1.22 1.51
N LEU A 55 7.50 -1.62 2.49
CA LEU A 55 8.95 -1.50 2.49
C LEU A 55 9.60 -2.66 1.72
N ALA A 56 10.67 -2.32 1.00
CA ALA A 56 11.52 -3.28 0.29
C ALA A 56 10.71 -4.35 -0.48
N PRO A 57 9.76 -3.93 -1.34
CA PRO A 57 9.00 -4.90 -2.13
C PRO A 57 9.97 -5.69 -3.01
N PRO A 58 9.74 -7.00 -3.25
CA PRO A 58 10.69 -7.78 -3.99
C PRO A 58 10.78 -7.24 -5.44
N ALA A 59 11.92 -6.63 -5.78
CA ALA A 59 12.09 -5.81 -6.99
C ALA A 59 11.79 -6.57 -8.29
N LYS A 60 12.03 -7.89 -8.32
CA LYS A 60 11.74 -8.75 -9.47
C LYS A 60 10.24 -8.96 -9.72
N THR A 61 9.42 -8.84 -8.67
CA THR A 61 7.98 -9.11 -8.72
C THR A 61 7.14 -7.94 -9.21
N LEU A 62 7.72 -6.73 -9.24
CA LEU A 62 7.03 -5.51 -9.68
C LEU A 62 7.58 -4.96 -11.01
N ALA A 63 8.55 -5.63 -11.64
CA ALA A 63 9.09 -5.21 -12.93
C ALA A 63 8.02 -5.00 -14.03
N PRO A 64 6.91 -5.76 -14.11
CA PRO A 64 5.82 -5.51 -15.06
C PRO A 64 5.06 -4.19 -14.81
N TRP A 65 5.16 -3.60 -13.62
CA TRP A 65 4.36 -2.44 -13.21
C TRP A 65 4.88 -1.11 -13.73
N GLY A 66 6.08 -1.12 -14.32
CA GLY A 66 6.82 0.10 -14.51
C GLY A 66 7.02 0.83 -13.18
N ARG A 67 7.63 1.99 -13.25
CA ARG A 67 7.92 2.86 -12.09
C ARG A 67 6.65 3.47 -11.44
N LYS A 68 5.44 2.94 -11.71
CA LYS A 68 4.17 3.58 -11.33
C LYS A 68 3.84 3.47 -9.84
N HIS A 69 4.23 2.37 -9.21
CA HIS A 69 3.95 2.11 -7.80
C HIS A 69 5.22 1.92 -6.95
N LEU A 70 6.37 1.69 -7.59
CA LEU A 70 7.65 1.60 -6.90
C LEU A 70 8.33 2.96 -6.90
N HIS A 71 8.51 3.51 -5.70
CA HIS A 71 9.13 4.81 -5.46
C HIS A 71 10.41 4.63 -4.66
N VAL A 72 11.25 5.66 -4.69
CA VAL A 72 12.47 5.75 -3.88
C VAL A 72 12.29 6.93 -2.95
N SER A 73 12.42 6.71 -1.64
CA SER A 73 12.24 7.78 -0.65
C SER A 73 13.39 8.77 -0.72
N CYS A 74 13.23 9.92 -0.04
CA CYS A 74 14.33 10.88 0.16
C CYS A 74 15.59 10.25 0.79
N GLU A 75 15.46 9.10 1.46
CA GLU A 75 16.55 8.32 2.06
C GLU A 75 17.12 7.23 1.13
N ASN A 76 16.77 7.22 -0.16
CA ASN A 76 17.14 6.20 -1.14
C ASN A 76 16.64 4.78 -0.82
N ARG A 77 15.50 4.64 -0.12
CA ARG A 77 14.88 3.34 0.15
C ARG A 77 13.75 3.04 -0.84
N PRO A 78 13.70 1.86 -1.49
CA PRO A 78 12.60 1.50 -2.37
C PRO A 78 11.36 1.09 -1.56
N PHE A 79 10.20 1.62 -1.94
CA PHE A 79 8.93 1.34 -1.28
C PHE A 79 7.74 1.56 -2.22
N ILE A 80 6.56 1.09 -1.80
CA ILE A 80 5.27 1.39 -2.45
C ILE A 80 4.49 2.30 -1.52
N CYS A 81 3.95 3.40 -2.05
CA CYS A 81 3.22 4.40 -1.27
C CYS A 81 1.80 4.59 -1.80
N TRP A 82 0.87 4.93 -0.91
CA TRP A 82 -0.48 5.39 -1.25
C TRP A 82 -0.49 6.91 -1.44
N PRO A 83 -0.87 7.43 -2.63
CA PRO A 83 -0.68 8.85 -2.96
C PRO A 83 -1.78 9.78 -2.43
N HIS A 84 -2.89 9.26 -1.90
CA HIS A 84 -4.01 10.10 -1.45
C HIS A 84 -3.96 10.34 0.06
N ARG A 85 -4.61 11.42 0.51
CA ARG A 85 -4.71 11.78 1.92
C ARG A 85 -5.38 10.67 2.75
N ILE A 86 -4.77 10.32 3.88
CA ILE A 86 -5.36 9.41 4.88
C ILE A 86 -5.58 10.20 6.19
N PRO A 87 -6.83 10.47 6.59
CA PRO A 87 -7.10 11.40 7.69
C PRO A 87 -6.75 10.87 9.08
N ASP A 88 -6.87 9.56 9.29
CA ASP A 88 -6.75 8.92 10.59
C ASP A 88 -6.03 7.57 10.52
N GLU A 89 -5.59 7.11 11.68
CA GLU A 89 -4.79 5.89 11.83
C GLU A 89 -5.59 4.62 11.55
N GLU A 90 -6.88 4.60 11.93
CA GLU A 90 -7.76 3.46 11.67
C GLU A 90 -7.90 3.22 10.17
N THR A 91 -8.14 4.29 9.40
CA THR A 91 -8.18 4.26 7.94
C THR A 91 -6.83 3.83 7.38
N ALA A 92 -5.71 4.30 7.94
CA ALA A 92 -4.37 3.90 7.51
C ALA A 92 -4.14 2.39 7.70
N VAL A 93 -4.58 1.82 8.82
CA VAL A 93 -4.48 0.38 9.09
C VAL A 93 -5.32 -0.42 8.08
N VAL A 94 -6.57 0.00 7.82
CA VAL A 94 -7.43 -0.66 6.83
C VAL A 94 -6.81 -0.60 5.43
N LEU A 95 -6.39 0.58 4.99
CA LEU A 95 -5.77 0.76 3.69
C LEU A 95 -4.46 -0.02 3.55
N THR A 96 -3.66 -0.14 4.61
CA THR A 96 -2.44 -0.97 4.60
C THR A 96 -2.75 -2.43 4.28
N LYS A 97 -3.84 -2.97 4.86
CA LYS A 97 -4.31 -4.34 4.60
C LYS A 97 -4.79 -4.50 3.15
N VAL A 98 -5.63 -3.58 2.69
CA VAL A 98 -6.12 -3.53 1.30
C VAL A 98 -4.96 -3.49 0.32
N TRP A 99 -3.96 -2.64 0.59
CA TRP A 99 -2.80 -2.45 -0.27
C TRP A 99 -1.92 -3.71 -0.32
N CYS A 100 -1.69 -4.39 0.80
CA CYS A 100 -0.96 -5.67 0.83
C CYS A 100 -1.69 -6.76 0.02
N ILE A 101 -3.02 -6.85 0.16
CA ILE A 101 -3.84 -7.79 -0.62
C ILE A 101 -3.76 -7.47 -2.12
N GLY A 102 -3.87 -6.19 -2.49
CA GLY A 102 -3.77 -5.74 -3.88
C GLY A 102 -2.42 -6.06 -4.50
N VAL A 103 -1.33 -5.76 -3.80
CA VAL A 103 0.02 -6.11 -4.26
C VAL A 103 0.21 -7.62 -4.37
N ALA A 104 -0.34 -8.41 -3.45
CA ALA A 104 -0.29 -9.88 -3.54
C ALA A 104 -1.06 -10.41 -4.75
N PHE A 105 -2.27 -9.89 -5.01
CA PHE A 105 -3.05 -10.20 -6.22
C PHE A 105 -2.25 -9.96 -7.47
N THR A 106 -1.55 -8.85 -7.52
CA THR A 106 -0.81 -8.56 -8.72
C THR A 106 0.48 -9.35 -8.86
N ILE A 107 1.17 -9.62 -7.76
CA ILE A 107 2.30 -10.56 -7.78
C ILE A 107 1.87 -11.95 -8.26
N GLU A 108 0.64 -12.36 -7.96
CA GLU A 108 0.06 -13.63 -8.42
C GLU A 108 -0.29 -13.62 -9.90
N THR A 109 -0.91 -12.54 -10.39
CA THR A 109 -1.61 -12.53 -11.68
C THR A 109 -0.94 -11.69 -12.76
N GLY A 110 -0.06 -10.76 -12.38
CA GLY A 110 0.48 -9.73 -13.27
C GLY A 110 -0.49 -8.56 -13.56
N THR A 111 -1.73 -8.61 -13.08
CA THR A 111 -2.76 -7.59 -13.33
C THR A 111 -2.77 -6.49 -12.26
N ASP A 112 -2.78 -5.22 -12.66
CA ASP A 112 -2.88 -4.06 -11.75
C ASP A 112 -4.17 -4.13 -10.91
N PHE A 113 -4.02 -4.25 -9.59
CA PHE A 113 -5.15 -4.35 -8.67
C PHE A 113 -5.99 -3.07 -8.60
N ASN A 114 -5.50 -1.92 -9.06
CA ASN A 114 -6.31 -0.69 -9.13
C ASN A 114 -7.55 -0.90 -10.01
N GLN A 115 -7.47 -1.76 -11.04
CA GLN A 115 -8.63 -2.13 -11.83
C GLN A 115 -9.70 -2.82 -10.97
N ILE A 116 -9.29 -3.75 -10.12
CA ILE A 116 -10.19 -4.47 -9.21
C ILE A 116 -10.70 -3.54 -8.09
N PHE A 117 -9.87 -2.60 -7.64
CA PHE A 117 -10.29 -1.62 -6.64
C PHE A 117 -11.33 -0.64 -7.18
N GLU A 118 -11.23 -0.24 -8.45
CA GLU A 118 -12.27 0.53 -9.15
C GLU A 118 -13.54 -0.31 -9.38
N GLU A 119 -13.44 -1.59 -9.74
CA GLU A 119 -14.59 -2.52 -9.81
C GLU A 119 -15.29 -2.70 -8.45
N ALA A 120 -14.52 -2.63 -7.37
CA ALA A 120 -15.02 -2.60 -6.00
C ALA A 120 -15.60 -1.23 -5.61
N GLU A 121 -15.75 -0.28 -6.53
CA GLU A 121 -16.25 1.09 -6.26
C GLU A 121 -15.42 1.81 -5.17
N LYS A 122 -14.13 1.46 -5.05
CA LYS A 122 -13.21 1.96 -4.01
C LYS A 122 -13.63 1.60 -2.58
N ASP A 123 -14.50 0.61 -2.44
CA ASP A 123 -14.92 0.05 -1.16
C ASP A 123 -13.93 -1.03 -0.70
N SER A 124 -13.28 -0.77 0.44
CA SER A 124 -12.25 -1.64 1.00
C SER A 124 -12.78 -3.02 1.40
N GLU A 125 -13.98 -3.10 1.96
CA GLU A 125 -14.58 -4.37 2.39
C GLU A 125 -15.00 -5.22 1.18
N LYS A 126 -15.63 -4.59 0.19
CA LYS A 126 -16.02 -5.21 -1.07
C LYS A 126 -14.79 -5.72 -1.81
N PHE A 127 -13.71 -4.94 -1.84
CA PHE A 127 -12.45 -5.35 -2.44
C PHE A 127 -11.86 -6.58 -1.76
N VAL A 128 -11.76 -6.57 -0.43
CA VAL A 128 -11.24 -7.71 0.36
C VAL A 128 -12.07 -8.97 0.11
N ARG A 129 -13.41 -8.83 0.07
CA ARG A 129 -14.32 -9.93 -0.24
C ARG A 129 -14.09 -10.48 -1.64
N ILE A 130 -13.98 -9.62 -2.67
CA ILE A 130 -13.68 -10.03 -4.05
C ILE A 130 -12.35 -10.80 -4.12
N MET A 131 -11.31 -10.29 -3.46
CA MET A 131 -9.99 -10.91 -3.45
C MET A 131 -10.01 -12.30 -2.82
N LYS A 132 -10.72 -12.47 -1.70
CA LYS A 132 -10.88 -13.77 -1.06
C LYS A 132 -11.70 -14.74 -1.92
N GLU A 133 -12.91 -14.35 -2.31
CA GLU A 133 -13.87 -15.25 -2.96
C GLU A 133 -13.46 -15.62 -4.39
N LYS A 134 -13.04 -14.63 -5.20
CA LYS A 134 -12.73 -14.84 -6.62
C LYS A 134 -11.28 -15.21 -6.87
N HIS A 135 -10.36 -14.73 -6.03
CA HIS A 135 -8.93 -14.88 -6.26
C HIS A 135 -8.22 -15.75 -5.22
N GLY A 136 -8.89 -16.13 -4.12
CA GLY A 136 -8.28 -16.94 -3.05
C GLY A 136 -7.12 -16.22 -2.36
N ILE A 137 -7.26 -14.90 -2.18
CA ILE A 137 -6.22 -14.04 -1.57
C ILE A 137 -6.77 -13.44 -0.29
N GLU A 138 -6.07 -13.69 0.81
CA GLU A 138 -6.47 -13.20 2.14
C GLU A 138 -5.27 -12.99 3.06
N ILE A 139 -5.46 -12.17 4.09
CA ILE A 139 -4.48 -12.04 5.18
C ILE A 139 -4.53 -13.29 6.04
N PHE A 140 -3.39 -13.96 6.17
CA PHE A 140 -3.22 -15.16 6.98
C PHE A 140 -2.79 -14.83 8.41
N ALA A 141 -1.89 -13.86 8.56
CA ALA A 141 -1.41 -13.42 9.87
C ALA A 141 -0.93 -11.97 9.80
N GLU A 142 -1.04 -11.26 10.92
CA GLU A 142 -0.50 -9.91 11.09
C GLU A 142 0.21 -9.77 12.44
N THR A 143 1.25 -8.95 12.47
CA THR A 143 1.94 -8.57 13.70
C THR A 143 2.19 -7.07 13.65
N GLN A 144 1.71 -6.35 14.66
CA GLN A 144 1.92 -4.92 14.80
C GLN A 144 2.97 -4.67 15.88
N THR A 145 3.83 -3.68 15.65
CA THR A 145 4.77 -3.17 16.64
C THR A 145 4.59 -1.67 16.71
N GLU A 146 4.06 -1.21 17.83
CA GLU A 146 3.97 0.21 18.14
C GLU A 146 5.38 0.74 18.45
N HIS A 147 5.64 1.98 18.05
CA HIS A 147 6.82 2.69 18.56
C HIS A 147 6.50 3.14 19.98
N CYS A 148 7.22 2.60 20.96
CA CYS A 148 7.34 3.23 22.28
C CYS A 148 8.06 4.58 22.17
#